data_AF-A0A0D8Y6T4-F1
#
_entry.id   AF-A0A0D8Y6T4-F1
#
_cell.length_a   1.000
_cell.length_b   1.000
_cell.length_c   1.000
_cell.angle_alpha   90.00
_cell.angle_beta   90.00
_cell.angle_gamma   90.00
#
_symmetry.space_group_name_H-M   'P 1'
#
loop_
_entity.id
_entity.type
_entity.pdbx_description
1 polymer ?
#
loop_
_entity_poly.entity_id
_entity_poly.type
_entity_poly.pdbx_seq_one_letter_code
_entity_poly.pdbx_strand_id
1 'polypeptide(L)'
;MKSFWAIVCRRKDASVLPIELTVDHSPTMYEERMRIQKAGGTVRDGRVNGIIEVSRSIGDGQFKAHGVTCVPDMKKLTITASDRNMYQLTSNYCNLFPS
;
A
#
# COMPACT_ATOMS: atom_id res chain seq x y z
N MET A 1 0.83 11.39 4.22
CA MET A 1 1.43 10.04 4.34
C MET A 1 2.43 9.80 3.23
N LYS A 2 3.55 9.13 3.52
CA LYS A 2 4.50 8.71 2.48
C LYS A 2 4.00 7.42 1.87
N SER A 3 3.29 7.50 0.74
CA SER A 3 2.90 6.31 -0.03
C SER A 3 4.17 5.61 -0.54
N PHE A 4 4.27 4.31 -0.26
CA PHE A 4 5.30 3.43 -0.82
C PHE A 4 4.66 2.72 -2.00
N TRP A 5 5.13 3.01 -3.19
CA TRP A 5 4.71 2.34 -4.41
C TRP A 5 5.79 1.34 -4.83
N ALA A 6 5.43 0.10 -5.11
CA ALA A 6 6.33 -0.88 -5.71
C ALA A 6 5.71 -1.40 -7.00
N ILE A 7 6.52 -1.43 -8.06
CA ILE A 7 6.11 -1.85 -9.40
C ILE A 7 7.16 -2.83 -9.92
N VAL A 8 6.70 -3.95 -10.50
CA VAL A 8 7.55 -4.88 -11.24
C VAL A 8 7.31 -4.70 -12.72
N CYS A 9 8.37 -4.59 -13.51
CA CYS A 9 8.29 -4.54 -14.96
C CYS A 9 8.52 -5.93 -15.55
N ARG A 10 7.47 -6.53 -16.11
CA ARG A 10 7.53 -7.83 -16.79
C ARG A 10 7.60 -7.65 -18.29
N ARG A 11 8.60 -8.24 -18.94
CA ARG A 11 8.68 -8.24 -20.41
C ARG A 11 7.79 -9.34 -20.99
N LYS A 12 6.85 -8.98 -21.85
CA LYS A 12 6.06 -9.93 -22.63
C LYS A 12 6.29 -9.63 -24.11
N ASP A 13 7.00 -10.55 -24.77
CA ASP A 13 7.39 -10.46 -26.17
C ASP A 13 8.18 -9.16 -26.47
N ALA A 14 7.55 -8.21 -27.16
CA ALA A 14 8.10 -6.91 -27.52
C ALA A 14 7.68 -5.75 -26.59
N SER A 15 6.84 -6.02 -25.58
CA SER A 15 6.28 -5.01 -24.66
C SER A 15 6.76 -5.20 -23.23
N VAL A 16 6.82 -4.10 -22.47
CA VAL A 16 7.08 -4.11 -21.03
C VAL A 16 5.78 -3.74 -20.32
N LEU A 17 5.30 -4.63 -19.46
CA LEU A 17 4.08 -4.44 -18.69
C LEU A 17 4.44 -4.10 -17.22
N PRO A 18 4.02 -2.93 -16.71
CA PRO A 18 4.15 -2.61 -15.30
C PRO A 18 3.09 -3.37 -14.49
N ILE A 19 3.51 -3.97 -13.38
CA ILE A 19 2.65 -4.70 -12.44
C ILE A 19 2.79 -4.04 -11.06
N GLU A 20 1.72 -3.42 -10.58
CA GLU A 20 1.68 -2.76 -9.27
C GLU A 20 1.61 -3.78 -8.12
N LEU A 21 2.67 -3.81 -7.31
CA LEU A 21 2.79 -4.70 -6.16
C LEU A 21 2.16 -4.13 -4.89
N THR A 22 2.09 -2.81 -4.76
CA THR A 22 1.50 -2.12 -3.61
C THR A 22 0.19 -1.45 -3.99
N VAL A 23 -0.69 -1.28 -3.01
CA VAL A 23 -1.89 -0.45 -3.14
C VAL A 23 -1.77 0.65 -2.11
N ASP A 24 -2.22 1.86 -2.44
CA ASP A 24 -2.22 2.96 -1.47
C ASP A 24 -3.20 2.63 -0.32
N HIS A 25 -2.83 2.93 0.92
CA HIS A 25 -3.68 2.65 2.08
C HIS A 25 -4.16 3.96 2.70
N SER A 26 -5.08 4.59 1.98
CA SER A 26 -5.78 5.79 2.45
C SER A 26 -7.07 5.39 3.20
N PRO A 27 -7.42 6.07 4.30
CA PRO A 27 -8.72 5.92 4.96
C PRO A 27 -9.93 6.19 4.04
N THR A 28 -9.72 6.92 2.94
CA THR A 28 -10.78 7.20 1.96
C THR A 28 -11.03 6.03 1.00
N MET A 29 -10.10 5.08 0.87
CA MET A 29 -10.31 3.90 0.04
C MET A 29 -11.43 3.03 0.60
N TYR A 30 -12.27 2.50 -0.30
CA TYR A 30 -13.43 1.71 0.07
C TYR A 30 -13.10 0.55 1.01
N GLU A 31 -12.12 -0.28 0.67
CA GLU A 31 -11.71 -1.45 1.48
C GLU A 31 -11.19 -1.05 2.87
N GLU A 32 -10.34 -0.03 2.94
CA GLU A 32 -9.79 0.46 4.19
C GLU A 32 -10.88 1.08 5.07
N ARG A 33 -11.77 1.89 4.47
CA ARG A 33 -12.91 2.51 5.14
C ARG A 33 -13.86 1.46 5.70
N MET A 34 -14.17 0.42 4.93
CA MET A 34 -15.02 -0.69 5.38
C MET A 34 -14.39 -1.42 6.57
N ARG A 35 -13.08 -1.69 6.54
CA ARG A 35 -12.38 -2.30 7.68
C ARG A 35 -12.43 -1.41 8.92
N ILE A 36 -12.15 -0.11 8.76
CA ILE A 36 -12.19 0.88 9.85
C ILE A 36 -13.58 0.91 10.49
N GLN A 37 -14.63 0.99 9.67
CA GLN A 37 -16.02 0.99 10.14
C GLN A 37 -16.40 -0.31 10.85
N LYS A 38 -15.99 -1.46 10.31
CA LYS A 38 -16.23 -2.77 10.94
C LYS A 38 -15.53 -2.92 12.30
N ALA A 39 -14.38 -2.27 12.46
CA ALA A 39 -13.66 -2.21 13.72
C ALA A 39 -14.23 -1.15 14.71
N GLY A 40 -15.29 -0.44 14.36
CA GLY A 40 -15.89 0.61 15.19
C GLY A 40 -15.25 1.99 15.07
N GLY A 41 -14.29 2.17 14.15
CA GLY A 41 -13.75 3.47 13.79
C GLY A 41 -14.63 4.20 12.76
N THR A 42 -14.44 5.52 12.64
CA THR A 42 -15.13 6.34 11.64
C THR A 42 -14.12 7.04 10.75
N VAL A 43 -14.50 7.40 9.52
CA VAL A 43 -13.66 8.23 8.64
C VAL A 43 -14.38 9.54 8.39
N ARG A 44 -13.74 10.66 8.74
CA ARG A 44 -14.23 12.03 8.54
C ARG A 44 -13.11 12.87 7.95
N ASP A 45 -13.38 13.60 6.88
CA ASP A 45 -12.41 14.45 6.17
C ASP A 45 -11.09 13.72 5.81
N GLY A 46 -11.20 12.44 5.44
CA GLY A 46 -10.05 11.60 5.12
C GLY A 46 -9.22 11.13 6.31
N ARG A 47 -9.68 11.36 7.55
CA ARG A 47 -9.02 10.94 8.79
C ARG A 47 -9.83 9.90 9.55
N VAL A 48 -9.16 8.89 10.10
CA VAL A 48 -9.75 7.94 11.05
C VAL A 48 -10.03 8.68 12.37
N ASN A 49 -11.29 8.63 12.79
CA ASN A 49 -11.88 9.37 13.91
C ASN A 49 -11.61 10.88 13.86
N GLY A 50 -11.36 11.45 12.67
CA GLY A 50 -11.02 12.87 12.53
C GLY A 50 -9.61 13.25 12.99
N ILE A 51 -8.78 12.29 13.43
CA ILE A 51 -7.47 12.57 14.02
C ILE A 51 -6.34 12.15 13.07
N ILE A 52 -6.33 10.88 12.66
CA ILE A 52 -5.19 10.29 11.95
C ILE A 52 -5.50 10.13 10.45
N GLU A 53 -4.63 10.63 9.57
CA GLU A 53 -4.84 10.60 8.09
C GLU A 53 -4.61 9.23 7.45
N VAL A 54 -4.51 8.20 8.27
CA VAL A 54 -3.70 7.01 8.05
C VAL A 54 -4.55 5.80 8.41
N SER A 55 -4.76 4.89 7.48
CA SER A 55 -5.49 3.65 7.77
C SER A 55 -4.58 2.54 8.31
N ARG A 56 -3.25 2.68 8.11
CA ARG A 56 -2.24 1.72 8.55
C ARG A 56 -0.96 2.40 9.02
N SER A 57 -0.48 2.02 10.20
CA SER A 57 0.75 2.57 10.79
C SER A 57 1.37 1.66 11.85
N ILE A 58 2.66 1.91 12.10
CA ILE A 58 3.43 1.27 13.17
C ILE A 58 3.57 2.30 14.29
N GLY A 59 3.09 1.96 15.49
CA GLY A 59 3.22 2.81 16.69
C GLY A 59 1.91 3.43 17.20
N ASP A 60 0.84 3.46 16.41
CA ASP A 60 -0.44 4.09 16.79
C ASP A 60 -1.37 3.17 17.61
N GLY A 61 -0.87 2.71 18.76
CA GLY A 61 -1.56 1.73 19.61
C GLY A 61 -3.02 2.10 19.95
N GLN A 62 -3.28 3.36 20.27
CA GLN A 62 -4.62 3.86 20.63
C GLN A 62 -5.64 3.80 19.48
N PHE A 63 -5.17 3.83 18.23
CA PHE A 63 -6.03 3.75 17.05
C PHE A 63 -6.19 2.31 16.52
N LYS A 64 -5.45 1.34 17.08
CA LYS A 64 -5.59 -0.08 16.69
C LYS A 64 -6.98 -0.63 16.99
N ALA A 65 -7.56 -0.23 18.11
CA ALA A 65 -8.94 -0.57 18.47
C ALA A 65 -9.98 0.07 17.53
N HIS A 66 -9.58 1.06 16.73
CA HIS A 66 -10.44 1.82 15.81
C HIS A 66 -10.17 1.47 14.34
N GLY A 67 -9.54 0.32 14.07
CA GLY A 67 -9.33 -0.21 12.72
C GLY A 67 -8.06 0.24 12.00
N VAL A 68 -7.21 1.04 12.65
CA VAL A 68 -5.85 1.30 12.17
C VAL A 68 -5.00 0.05 12.40
N THR A 69 -4.37 -0.49 11.36
CA THR A 69 -3.60 -1.74 11.49
C THR A 69 -2.12 -1.55 11.18
N CYS A 70 -1.27 -2.32 11.85
CA CYS A 70 0.14 -2.43 11.52
C CYS A 70 0.44 -3.61 10.57
N VAL A 71 -0.60 -4.33 10.13
CA VAL A 71 -0.46 -5.46 9.21
C VAL A 71 -0.23 -4.91 7.80
N PRO A 72 0.91 -5.22 7.15
CA PRO A 72 1.16 -4.83 5.78
C PRO A 72 0.36 -5.69 4.81
N ASP A 73 0.03 -5.14 3.64
CA ASP A 73 -0.48 -5.95 2.53
C ASP A 73 0.66 -6.70 1.85
N MET A 74 0.45 -8.00 1.66
CA MET A 74 1.46 -8.90 1.12
C MET A 74 0.96 -9.50 -0.20
N LYS A 75 1.51 -9.05 -1.32
CA LYS A 75 1.31 -9.68 -2.63
C LYS A 75 2.46 -10.63 -2.93
N LYS A 76 2.15 -11.85 -3.35
CA LYS A 76 3.15 -12.83 -3.84
C LYS A 76 3.13 -12.82 -5.36
N LEU A 77 4.29 -12.69 -5.97
CA LEU A 77 4.47 -12.77 -7.42
C LEU A 77 5.52 -13.83 -7.73
N THR A 78 5.19 -14.79 -8.60
CA THR A 78 6.16 -15.76 -9.11
C THR A 78 7.06 -15.05 -10.11
N ILE A 79 8.36 -14.95 -9.78
CA ILE A 79 9.38 -14.37 -10.64
C ILE A 79 9.64 -15.34 -11.80
N THR A 80 9.64 -14.81 -13.01
CA THR A 80 9.92 -15.52 -14.26
C THR A 80 11.17 -14.92 -14.91
N ALA A 81 11.82 -15.64 -15.84
CA ALA A 81 12.98 -15.12 -16.58
C ALA A 81 12.68 -13.84 -17.39
N SER A 82 11.40 -13.51 -17.55
CA SER A 82 10.92 -12.28 -18.18
C SER A 82 10.85 -11.06 -17.26
N ASP A 83 11.04 -11.24 -15.95
CA ASP A 83 11.04 -10.18 -14.95
C ASP A 83 12.46 -9.64 -14.81
N ARG A 84 12.73 -8.49 -15.42
CA ARG A 84 14.08 -7.89 -15.43
C ARG A 84 14.36 -7.04 -14.21
N ASN A 85 13.44 -6.15 -13.85
CA ASN A 85 13.69 -5.12 -12.86
C ASN A 85 12.47 -4.94 -11.94
N MET A 86 12.74 -4.80 -10.64
CA MET A 86 11.76 -4.35 -9.66
C MET A 86 12.09 -2.91 -9.26
N TYR A 87 11.07 -2.06 -9.21
CA TYR A 87 11.18 -0.67 -8.82
C TYR A 87 10.43 -0.45 -7.52
N GLN A 88 11.12 0.10 -6.52
CA GLN A 88 10.49 0.62 -5.32
C GLN A 88 10.53 2.14 -5.36
N LEU A 89 9.36 2.73 -5.44
CA LEU A 89 9.12 4.15 -5.43
C LEU A 89 8.65 4.55 -4.03
N THR A 90 9.32 5.50 -3.43
CA THR A 90 8.77 6.28 -2.32
C THR A 90 8.38 7.63 -2.86
N SER A 91 7.47 8.34 -2.18
CA SER A 91 7.03 9.71 -2.49
C SER A 91 8.15 10.70 -2.88
N ASN A 92 9.43 10.42 -2.62
CA ASN A 92 10.57 11.25 -3.04
C ASN A 92 11.78 10.46 -3.62
N TYR A 93 11.67 9.16 -3.93
CA TYR A 93 12.83 8.36 -4.33
C TYR A 93 12.48 7.11 -5.15
N CYS A 94 13.18 6.84 -6.25
CA CYS A 94 13.07 5.62 -7.05
C CYS A 94 14.30 4.75 -6.83
N ASN A 95 14.12 3.59 -6.19
CA ASN A 95 15.16 2.58 -6.03
C ASN A 95 14.94 1.43 -7.02
N LEU A 96 15.99 1.14 -7.78
CA LEU A 96 16.07 0.02 -8.71
C LEU A 96 16.65 -1.19 -7.97
N PHE A 97 15.90 -2.28 -7.95
CA PHE A 97 16.38 -3.58 -7.50
C PHE A 97 16.59 -4.47 -8.74
N PRO A 98 17.85 -4.77 -9.11
CA PRO A 98 18.13 -5.76 -10.14
C PRO A 98 17.72 -7.16 -9.64
N SER A 99 17.24 -7.99 -10.58
CA SER A 99 16.90 -9.40 -10.31
C SER A 99 18.12 -10.29 -10.14
#